data_AF-A0A8D0I6U6-F1
#
_entry.id   AF-A0A8D0I6U6-F1
#
_cell.length_a   1.000
_cell.length_b   1.000
_cell.length_c   1.000
_cell.angle_alpha   90.00
_cell.angle_beta   90.00
_cell.angle_gamma   90.00
#
_symmetry.space_group_name_H-M   'P 1'
#
loop_
_entity.id
_entity.type
_entity.pdbx_description
1 polymer ?
#
loop_
_entity_poly.entity_id
_entity_poly.type
_entity_poly.pdbx_seq_one_letter_code
_entity_poly.pdbx_strand_id
1 'polypeptide(L)'
;MGSRREEGLLHQLSQRGREADDLDEDDAATPQATLLEKHPLAGEKQPSSSGQGPFFYIGGTNGASIISSYCKSKGWQRIQDARREDYQLKWCEVKSRDTYCSFREGEQLLFQLPNNKLLTTKIGLLSALRERARVVSKTSKPAPCPQDR
;
A
#
# COMPACT_ATOMS: atom_id res chain seq x y z
N MET A 1 -39.40 -29.61 25.54
CA MET A 1 -40.27 -28.43 25.38
C MET A 1 -39.64 -27.26 26.10
N GLY A 2 -38.95 -26.37 25.38
CA GLY A 2 -38.26 -25.22 25.95
C GLY A 2 -38.15 -24.14 24.90
N SER A 3 -39.17 -23.28 24.80
CA SER A 3 -39.11 -22.02 24.08
C SER A 3 -40.31 -21.17 24.48
N ARG A 4 -40.11 -20.25 25.43
CA ARG A 4 -41.10 -19.20 25.77
C ARG A 4 -40.52 -18.01 26.55
N ARG A 5 -39.19 -17.89 26.64
CA ARG A 5 -38.53 -16.78 27.36
C ARG A 5 -37.73 -15.82 26.48
N GLU A 6 -37.40 -16.17 25.24
CA GLU A 6 -36.60 -15.30 24.36
C GLU A 6 -37.44 -14.30 23.55
N GLU A 7 -38.73 -14.57 23.30
CA GLU A 7 -39.60 -13.66 22.51
C GLU A 7 -39.91 -12.33 23.24
N GLY A 8 -39.89 -12.33 24.57
CA GLY A 8 -40.16 -11.12 25.38
C GLY A 8 -39.00 -10.11 25.39
N LEU A 9 -37.78 -10.53 25.05
CA LEU A 9 -36.59 -9.67 25.02
C LEU A 9 -36.44 -8.96 23.67
N LEU A 10 -36.86 -9.62 22.59
CA LEU A 10 -36.88 -9.03 21.24
C LEU A 10 -37.96 -7.94 21.10
N HIS A 11 -39.11 -8.10 21.76
CA HIS A 11 -40.18 -7.11 21.74
C HIS A 11 -39.82 -5.80 22.48
N GLN A 12 -39.01 -5.88 23.54
CA GLN A 12 -38.54 -4.70 24.28
C GLN A 12 -37.44 -3.94 23.54
N LEU A 13 -36.57 -4.62 22.79
CA LEU A 13 -35.55 -3.96 21.97
C LEU A 13 -36.14 -3.28 20.73
N SER A 14 -37.21 -3.85 20.15
CA SER A 14 -37.91 -3.23 19.01
C SER A 14 -38.69 -1.95 19.38
N GLN A 15 -39.10 -1.79 20.64
CA GLN A 15 -39.78 -0.57 21.10
C GLN A 15 -38.80 0.56 21.43
N ARG A 16 -37.53 0.25 21.73
CA ARG A 16 -36.50 1.26 22.03
C ARG A 16 -35.86 1.89 20.80
N GLY A 17 -36.19 1.42 19.60
CA GLY A 17 -35.60 1.87 18.33
C GLY A 17 -36.47 2.81 17.49
N ARG A 18 -37.55 3.41 18.03
CA ARG A 18 -38.48 4.26 17.25
C ARG A 18 -38.85 5.61 17.88
N GLU A 19 -38.07 6.12 18.84
CA GLU A 19 -38.29 7.46 19.42
C GLU A 19 -37.00 8.27 19.47
N ALA A 20 -36.42 8.53 18.29
CA ALA A 20 -35.39 9.56 18.13
C ALA A 20 -35.31 10.02 16.67
N ASP A 21 -36.42 10.52 16.15
CA ASP A 21 -36.46 11.47 15.02
C ASP A 21 -37.50 12.52 15.42
N ASP A 22 -37.04 13.74 15.77
CA ASP A 22 -37.52 15.01 15.19
C ASP A 22 -36.97 16.25 15.93
N LEU A 23 -36.76 17.33 15.15
CA LEU A 23 -36.40 18.73 15.47
C LEU A 23 -34.89 19.03 15.63
N ASP A 24 -34.22 19.96 14.92
CA ASP A 24 -34.60 20.99 13.93
C ASP A 24 -33.32 21.47 13.17
N GLU A 25 -33.53 22.23 12.09
CA GLU A 25 -32.57 22.76 11.08
C GLU A 25 -31.44 23.72 11.53
N ASP A 26 -30.48 23.86 10.59
CA ASP A 26 -29.60 25.03 10.30
C ASP A 26 -28.23 25.13 11.01
N ASP A 27 -27.15 24.80 10.28
CA ASP A 27 -26.06 25.74 9.95
C ASP A 27 -24.97 25.03 9.12
N ALA A 28 -24.43 25.76 8.16
CA ALA A 28 -23.50 25.30 7.15
C ALA A 28 -22.09 25.01 7.71
N ALA A 29 -21.58 23.78 7.53
CA ALA A 29 -20.15 23.51 7.71
C ALA A 29 -19.62 22.41 6.78
N THR A 30 -19.18 22.83 5.60
CA THR A 30 -18.25 22.14 4.70
C THR A 30 -17.02 21.58 5.47
N PRO A 31 -16.66 20.29 5.38
CA PRO A 31 -15.34 19.84 5.81
C PRO A 31 -14.31 20.24 4.74
N GLN A 32 -13.57 21.31 5.03
CA GLN A 32 -12.41 21.73 4.25
C GLN A 32 -11.31 20.67 4.31
N ALA A 33 -11.19 19.87 3.25
CA ALA A 33 -9.98 19.13 2.92
C ALA A 33 -9.15 19.90 1.89
N THR A 34 -8.89 21.18 2.18
CA THR A 34 -7.93 22.00 1.43
C THR A 34 -6.69 22.22 2.27
N LEU A 35 -5.55 22.08 1.59
CA LEU A 35 -4.22 22.57 1.93
C LEU A 35 -3.22 21.50 2.42
N LEU A 36 -2.75 20.70 1.47
CA LEU A 36 -1.32 20.36 1.42
C LEU A 36 -0.84 20.41 -0.03
N GLU A 37 -0.81 21.61 -0.59
CA GLU A 37 -0.10 21.89 -1.84
C GLU A 37 1.24 22.57 -1.49
N LYS A 38 2.28 22.09 -2.18
CA LYS A 38 3.44 22.86 -2.65
C LYS A 38 4.67 22.98 -1.72
N HIS A 39 5.51 21.95 -1.74
CA HIS A 39 6.96 22.15 -1.80
C HIS A 39 7.55 21.35 -2.98
N PRO A 40 7.87 21.98 -4.12
CA PRO A 40 8.79 21.41 -5.09
C PRO A 40 10.21 21.75 -4.64
N LEU A 41 10.93 20.78 -4.09
CA LEU A 41 12.38 20.87 -4.00
C LEU A 41 12.94 20.65 -5.40
N ALA A 42 13.47 21.74 -5.95
CA ALA A 42 14.21 21.78 -7.20
C ALA A 42 15.52 21.00 -7.05
N GLY A 43 15.88 20.23 -8.08
CA GLY A 43 17.28 19.93 -8.36
C GLY A 43 17.60 18.52 -8.81
N GLU A 44 17.02 18.02 -9.90
CA GLU A 44 17.67 16.99 -10.71
C GLU A 44 17.55 17.37 -12.19
N LYS A 45 18.71 17.52 -12.82
CA LYS A 45 18.88 17.92 -14.22
C LYS A 45 18.80 16.63 -15.06
N GLN A 46 17.68 16.39 -15.74
CA GLN A 46 17.50 15.28 -16.70
C GLN A 46 16.65 15.73 -17.91
N PRO A 47 16.80 15.06 -19.07
CA PRO A 47 17.01 15.70 -20.35
C PRO A 47 15.70 16.14 -21.01
N SER A 48 15.82 17.10 -21.90
CA SER A 48 14.75 17.57 -22.77
C SER A 48 14.08 16.43 -23.54
N SER A 49 12.82 16.12 -23.23
CA SER A 49 11.92 15.40 -24.14
C SER A 49 10.59 16.14 -24.27
N SER A 50 10.49 16.97 -25.30
CA SER A 50 9.28 17.15 -26.11
C SER A 50 7.93 17.26 -25.39
N GLY A 51 7.75 18.11 -24.37
CA GLY A 51 6.41 18.50 -23.84
C GLY A 51 5.46 17.36 -23.43
N GLN A 52 5.94 16.13 -23.36
CA GLN A 52 5.17 14.91 -23.18
C GLN A 52 5.58 14.32 -21.84
N GLY A 53 4.61 14.15 -20.94
CA GLY A 53 4.88 13.64 -19.60
C GLY A 53 5.40 12.20 -19.61
N PRO A 54 5.88 11.72 -18.45
CA PRO A 54 6.52 10.40 -18.35
C PRO A 54 5.55 9.25 -18.65
N PHE A 55 6.12 8.08 -18.96
CA PHE A 55 5.34 6.89 -19.32
C PHE A 55 4.95 6.05 -18.11
N PHE A 56 3.75 5.45 -18.14
CA PHE A 56 3.33 4.46 -17.16
C PHE A 56 2.60 3.27 -17.78
N TYR A 57 2.73 2.11 -17.14
CA TYR A 57 2.05 0.88 -17.51
C TYR A 57 1.14 0.40 -16.38
N ILE A 58 -0.01 -0.17 -16.74
CA ILE A 58 -0.95 -0.81 -15.80
C ILE A 58 -1.28 -2.22 -16.32
N GLY A 59 -0.95 -3.22 -15.52
CA GLY A 59 -1.37 -4.62 -15.66
C GLY A 59 -2.23 -5.06 -14.46
N GLY A 60 -3.35 -5.73 -14.75
CA GLY A 60 -4.37 -6.07 -13.74
C GLY A 60 -5.47 -5.01 -13.61
N THR A 61 -6.28 -5.16 -12.56
CA THR A 61 -7.52 -4.42 -12.29
C THR A 61 -7.54 -3.69 -10.93
N ASN A 62 -6.81 -4.19 -9.94
CA ASN A 62 -6.75 -3.69 -8.57
C ASN A 62 -6.13 -2.30 -8.55
N GLY A 63 -6.89 -1.30 -8.11
CA GLY A 63 -6.46 0.11 -8.06
C GLY A 63 -6.17 0.74 -9.43
N ALA A 64 -6.43 0.03 -10.54
CA ALA A 64 -6.05 0.46 -11.89
C ALA A 64 -6.69 1.81 -12.28
N SER A 65 -7.96 2.02 -11.93
CA SER A 65 -8.68 3.27 -12.23
C SER A 65 -8.10 4.46 -11.48
N ILE A 66 -7.79 4.30 -10.19
CA ILE A 66 -7.23 5.33 -9.32
C ILE A 66 -5.87 5.79 -9.85
N ILE A 67 -4.98 4.83 -10.11
CA ILE A 67 -3.63 5.11 -10.61
C ILE A 67 -3.70 5.68 -12.03
N SER A 68 -4.53 5.12 -12.91
CA SER A 68 -4.70 5.65 -14.26
C SER A 68 -5.22 7.08 -14.27
N SER A 69 -6.17 7.41 -13.39
CA SER A 69 -6.74 8.75 -13.30
C SER A 69 -5.68 9.75 -12.84
N TYR A 70 -4.94 9.41 -11.79
CA TYR A 70 -3.84 10.24 -11.28
C TYR A 70 -2.75 10.49 -12.32
N CYS A 71 -2.22 9.45 -12.97
CA CYS A 71 -1.17 9.61 -13.96
C CYS A 71 -1.66 10.47 -15.14
N LYS A 72 -2.87 10.22 -15.64
CA LYS A 72 -3.45 11.02 -16.73
C LYS A 72 -3.63 12.49 -16.35
N SER A 73 -4.11 12.78 -15.14
CA SER A 73 -4.29 14.17 -14.68
C SER A 73 -2.97 14.92 -14.51
N LYS A 74 -1.85 14.20 -14.33
CA LYS A 74 -0.48 14.74 -14.33
C LYS A 74 0.16 14.81 -15.73
N GLY A 75 -0.58 14.50 -16.79
CA GLY A 75 -0.07 14.53 -18.17
C GLY A 75 0.82 13.35 -18.54
N TRP A 76 0.81 12.27 -17.75
CA TRP A 76 1.59 11.07 -18.03
C TRP A 76 0.94 10.24 -19.14
N GLN A 77 1.77 9.51 -19.87
CA GLN A 77 1.34 8.73 -21.03
C GLN A 77 1.26 7.24 -20.71
N ARG A 78 0.10 6.63 -20.98
CA ARG A 78 -0.07 5.19 -20.76
C ARG A 78 0.56 4.40 -21.91
N ILE A 79 1.47 3.49 -21.59
CA ILE A 79 2.02 2.51 -22.51
C ILE A 79 1.26 1.18 -22.42
N GLN A 80 1.19 0.45 -23.54
CA GLN A 80 0.55 -0.87 -23.63
C GLN A 80 1.58 -2.01 -23.62
N ASP A 81 2.79 -1.78 -24.14
CA ASP A 81 3.86 -2.79 -24.11
C ASP A 81 4.54 -2.83 -22.74
N ALA A 82 4.36 -3.93 -22.01
CA ALA A 82 4.95 -4.15 -20.69
C ALA A 82 6.48 -4.29 -20.74
N ARG A 83 7.06 -4.55 -21.92
CA ARG A 83 8.51 -4.75 -22.11
C ARG A 83 9.27 -3.45 -22.32
N ARG A 84 8.57 -2.32 -22.52
CA ARG A 84 9.24 -1.01 -22.55
C ARG A 84 9.94 -0.75 -21.22
N GLU A 85 11.10 -0.11 -21.32
CA GLU A 85 12.01 0.20 -20.21
C GLU A 85 12.15 1.70 -19.96
N ASP A 86 11.51 2.54 -20.76
CA ASP A 86 11.47 4.00 -20.61
C ASP A 86 10.24 4.47 -19.82
N TYR A 87 9.77 3.63 -18.90
CA TYR A 87 8.66 3.94 -18.01
C TYR A 87 9.16 4.58 -16.72
N GLN A 88 8.33 5.44 -16.13
CA GLN A 88 8.51 5.95 -14.77
C GLN A 88 7.77 5.08 -13.75
N LEU A 89 6.64 4.48 -14.13
CA LEU A 89 5.82 3.62 -13.25
C LEU A 89 5.30 2.37 -13.96
N LYS A 90 5.48 1.20 -13.35
CA LYS A 90 4.74 -0.04 -13.67
C LYS A 90 3.85 -0.44 -12.49
N TRP A 91 2.54 -0.38 -12.69
CA TRP A 91 1.55 -0.90 -11.75
C TRP A 91 1.08 -2.28 -12.21
N CYS A 92 1.56 -3.34 -11.55
CA CYS A 92 1.21 -4.72 -11.91
C CYS A 92 0.82 -5.50 -10.66
N GLU A 93 -0.36 -6.11 -10.64
CA GLU A 93 -0.75 -7.03 -9.56
C GLU A 93 0.15 -8.28 -9.50
N VAL A 94 0.39 -8.86 -10.67
CA VAL A 94 1.19 -10.06 -10.82
C VAL A 94 2.64 -9.64 -10.99
N LYS A 95 3.49 -10.20 -10.14
CA LYS A 95 4.93 -10.04 -10.24
C LYS A 95 5.47 -10.87 -11.42
N SER A 96 6.34 -10.30 -12.23
CA SER A 96 7.18 -11.06 -13.15
C SER A 96 8.65 -10.83 -12.83
N ARG A 97 9.46 -11.87 -13.03
CA ARG A 97 10.91 -11.79 -12.86
C ARG A 97 11.51 -10.72 -13.78
N ASP A 98 11.04 -10.67 -15.02
CA ASP A 98 11.57 -9.77 -16.05
C ASP A 98 11.41 -8.29 -15.67
N THR A 99 10.28 -7.94 -15.05
CA THR A 99 10.02 -6.56 -14.57
C THR A 99 11.06 -6.12 -13.53
N TYR A 100 11.53 -7.05 -12.69
CA TYR A 100 12.54 -6.74 -11.67
C TYR A 100 13.95 -6.71 -12.24
N CYS A 101 14.26 -7.58 -13.20
CA CYS A 101 15.59 -7.63 -13.80
C CYS A 101 15.92 -6.35 -14.59
N SER A 102 14.93 -5.71 -15.20
CA SER A 102 15.09 -4.45 -15.94
C SER A 102 14.87 -3.19 -15.09
N PHE A 103 14.67 -3.33 -13.77
CA PHE A 103 14.36 -2.20 -12.90
C PHE A 103 15.61 -1.34 -12.63
N ARG A 104 15.47 -0.02 -12.83
CA ARG A 104 16.53 0.96 -12.50
C ARG A 104 16.14 1.76 -11.27
N GLU A 105 16.85 1.52 -10.18
CA GLU A 105 16.67 2.24 -8.91
C GLU A 105 16.95 3.74 -9.09
N GLY A 106 16.14 4.58 -8.43
CA GLY A 106 16.20 6.04 -8.58
C GLY A 106 15.52 6.58 -9.84
N GLU A 107 15.37 5.77 -10.89
CA GLU A 107 14.73 6.18 -12.14
C GLU A 107 13.30 5.68 -12.30
N GLN A 108 12.96 4.53 -11.72
CA GLN A 108 11.70 3.84 -11.98
C GLN A 108 10.97 3.50 -10.69
N LEU A 109 9.65 3.28 -10.81
CA LEU A 109 8.79 2.84 -9.73
C LEU A 109 8.01 1.58 -10.11
N LEU A 110 7.93 0.64 -9.16
CA LEU A 110 7.16 -0.58 -9.25
C LEU A 110 6.16 -0.67 -8.08
N PHE A 111 4.97 -1.20 -8.34
CA PHE A 111 3.96 -1.41 -7.29
C PHE A 111 4.41 -2.37 -6.18
N GLN A 112 5.24 -3.38 -6.49
CA GLN A 112 5.67 -4.36 -5.49
C GLN A 112 7.17 -4.60 -5.54
N LEU A 113 7.81 -4.66 -4.38
CA LEU A 113 9.22 -5.07 -4.28
C LEU A 113 9.40 -6.58 -4.52
N PRO A 114 10.54 -6.99 -5.10
CA PRO A 114 10.92 -8.40 -5.16
C PRO A 114 10.94 -9.00 -3.75
N ASN A 115 10.64 -10.29 -3.63
CA ASN A 115 10.66 -11.05 -2.36
C ASN A 115 9.76 -10.53 -1.21
N ASN A 116 8.82 -9.60 -1.46
CA ASN A 116 7.96 -9.08 -0.38
C ASN A 116 7.19 -10.14 0.43
N LYS A 117 6.94 -11.34 -0.13
CA LYS A 117 6.23 -12.45 0.53
C LYS A 117 6.93 -12.92 1.80
N LEU A 118 8.24 -12.66 1.93
CA LEU A 118 8.99 -12.89 3.15
C LEU A 118 8.40 -12.12 4.34
N LEU A 119 7.83 -10.94 4.11
CA LEU A 119 7.29 -10.08 5.16
C LEU A 119 5.76 -9.92 5.07
N THR A 120 5.17 -10.13 3.91
CA THR A 120 3.73 -9.92 3.66
C THR A 120 2.88 -11.19 3.74
N THR A 121 3.46 -12.31 4.18
CA THR A 121 2.72 -13.56 4.44
C THR A 121 2.96 -14.04 5.86
N LYS A 122 1.96 -14.73 6.45
CA LYS A 122 2.09 -15.31 7.81
C LYS A 122 3.29 -16.25 7.90
N ILE A 123 3.45 -17.14 6.91
CA ILE A 123 4.54 -18.13 6.88
C ILE A 123 5.89 -17.44 6.65
N GLY A 124 5.96 -16.51 5.70
CA GLY A 124 7.19 -15.75 5.43
C GLY A 124 7.67 -15.01 6.68
N LEU A 125 6.77 -14.27 7.32
CA LEU A 125 7.09 -13.46 8.50
C LEU A 125 7.56 -14.33 9.66
N LEU A 126 6.84 -15.43 9.95
CA LEU A 126 7.24 -16.38 10.99
C LEU A 126 8.62 -16.98 10.72
N SER A 127 8.91 -17.30 9.46
CA SER A 127 10.21 -17.84 9.04
C SER A 127 11.34 -16.82 9.24
N ALA A 128 11.11 -15.57 8.82
CA ALA A 128 12.07 -14.48 9.00
C ALA A 128 12.38 -14.21 10.48
N LEU A 129 11.35 -14.23 11.34
CA LEU A 129 11.52 -14.05 12.80
C LEU A 129 12.33 -15.17 13.43
N ARG A 130 12.05 -16.43 13.06
CA ARG A 130 12.80 -17.60 13.56
C ARG A 130 14.27 -17.56 13.14
N GLU A 131 14.53 -17.22 11.88
CA GLU A 131 15.89 -17.10 11.36
C GLU A 131 16.65 -15.97 12.07
N ARG A 132 16.02 -14.81 12.27
CA ARG A 132 16.62 -13.71 13.04
C ARG A 132 17.00 -14.15 14.45
N ALA A 133 16.10 -14.82 15.17
CA ALA A 133 16.38 -15.32 16.52
C ALA A 133 17.56 -16.30 16.54
N ARG A 134 17.66 -17.19 15.54
CA ARG A 134 18.76 -18.14 15.38
C ARG A 134 20.09 -17.46 15.09
N VAL A 135 20.11 -16.37 14.32
CA VAL A 135 21.35 -15.62 14.02
C VAL A 135 21.82 -14.87 15.25
N VAL A 136 20.92 -14.16 15.92
CA VAL A 136 21.24 -13.38 17.13
C VAL A 136 21.82 -14.27 18.23
N SER A 137 21.25 -15.46 18.44
CA SER A 137 21.74 -16.41 19.47
C SER A 137 23.13 -16.99 19.16
N LYS A 138 23.52 -17.07 17.88
CA LYS A 138 24.87 -17.50 17.47
C LYS A 138 25.91 -16.40 17.63
N THR A 139 25.52 -15.14 17.41
CA THR A 139 26.42 -13.99 17.51
C THR A 139 26.56 -13.45 18.93
N SER A 140 25.68 -13.81 19.86
CA SER A 140 25.69 -13.36 21.25
C SER A 140 26.50 -14.24 22.20
N LYS A 141 27.26 -15.23 21.70
CA LYS A 141 28.09 -16.09 22.57
C LYS A 141 29.37 -15.32 22.97
N PRO A 142 29.59 -15.02 24.26
CA PRO A 142 30.81 -14.32 24.68
C PRO A 142 32.04 -15.19 24.40
N ALA A 143 33.15 -14.54 24.07
CA ALA A 143 34.45 -15.19 23.85
C ALA A 143 34.85 -16.02 25.08
N PRO A 144 35.51 -17.18 24.89
CA PRO A 144 35.99 -17.98 26.02
C PRO A 144 37.00 -17.14 26.81
N CYS A 145 36.72 -16.95 28.10
CA CYS A 145 37.64 -16.33 29.04
C CYS A 145 38.95 -17.14 29.07
N PRO A 146 40.14 -16.51 28.95
CA PRO A 146 41.39 -17.24 29.17
C PRO A 146 41.40 -17.71 30.62
N GLN A 147 41.45 -19.02 30.83
CA GLN A 147 41.66 -19.55 32.17
C GLN A 147 43.11 -19.23 32.58
N ASP A 148 43.25 -18.50 33.68
CA ASP A 148 44.53 -18.14 34.31
C ASP A 148 45.38 -19.39 34.59
N ARG A 149 46.70 -19.23 34.39
CA ARG A 149 47.74 -20.24 34.57
C ARG A 149 48.54 -19.96 35.83
#